data_AF-A0A5C6YYQ4-F1
#
_entry.id   AF-A0A5C6YYQ4-F1
#
_cell.length_a   1.000
_cell.length_b   1.000
_cell.length_c   1.000
_cell.angle_alpha   90.00
_cell.angle_beta   90.00
_cell.angle_gamma   90.00
#
_symmetry.space_group_name_H-M   'P 1'
#
loop_
_entity.id
_entity.type
_entity.pdbx_description
1 polymer ?
#
loop_
_entity_poly.entity_id
_entity_poly.type
_entity_poly.pdbx_seq_one_letter_code
_entity_poly.pdbx_strand_id
1 'polypeptide(L)'
;MAIATTAQILEELESIDLKALLDRMEEYVRNRFYDKTDQNKNGLQFEDFCQEVLRKACDGTRKWKMNKSSFENFVFGTLRSDLSYFFKKGGVRPDDEDEDVDFEDKNQQESYITDIFYNENIELGVNDMNYDRIDDSTIINQWITSLQEQGADEAEIEIFECWTAGIITPKDVADYCGKSVEETNNIYKRLRRKKIKLNTQWISLKKQ
;
A
#
# COMPACT_ATOMS: atom_id res chain seq x y z
N MET A 1 30.34 22.18 -14.45
CA MET A 1 29.40 21.12 -14.87
C MET A 1 28.00 21.69 -14.70
N ALA A 2 27.20 21.80 -15.77
CA ALA A 2 25.84 22.31 -15.66
C ALA A 2 24.97 21.28 -14.93
N ILE A 3 24.51 21.65 -13.75
CA ILE A 3 23.49 20.90 -13.00
C ILE A 3 22.16 21.44 -13.50
N ALA A 4 21.25 20.55 -13.86
CA ALA A 4 19.92 20.95 -14.30
C ALA A 4 19.22 21.72 -13.18
N THR A 5 18.62 22.86 -13.51
CA THR A 5 17.71 23.54 -12.59
C THR A 5 16.36 22.83 -12.60
N THR A 6 15.55 23.07 -11.57
CA THR A 6 14.19 22.52 -11.48
C THR A 6 13.31 22.91 -12.66
N ALA A 7 13.46 24.14 -13.18
CA ALA A 7 12.77 24.58 -14.39
C ALA A 7 13.11 23.74 -15.63
N GLN A 8 14.37 23.34 -15.78
CA GLN A 8 14.81 22.52 -16.90
C GLN A 8 14.37 21.06 -16.79
N ILE A 9 14.23 20.55 -15.56
CA ILE A 9 13.66 19.21 -15.32
C ILE A 9 12.18 19.19 -15.67
N LEU A 10 11.45 20.26 -15.34
CA LEU A 10 10.04 20.39 -15.69
C LEU A 10 9.83 20.52 -17.20
N GLU A 11 10.66 21.32 -17.88
CA GLU A 11 10.63 21.45 -19.35
C GLU A 11 10.86 20.10 -20.05
N GLU A 12 11.80 19.31 -19.54
CA GLU A 12 12.07 17.97 -20.06
C GLU A 12 10.96 16.97 -19.72
N LEU A 13 10.30 17.10 -18.56
CA LEU A 13 9.13 16.29 -18.20
C LEU A 13 7.91 16.61 -19.07
N GLU A 14 7.74 17.87 -19.48
CA GLU A 14 6.68 18.29 -20.41
C GLU A 14 6.95 17.85 -21.86
N SER A 15 8.23 17.69 -22.24
CA SER A 15 8.61 17.26 -23.59
C SER A 15 8.51 15.74 -23.79
N ILE A 16 8.56 14.96 -22.71
CA ILE A 16 8.50 13.50 -22.71
C ILE A 16 7.07 13.00 -22.53
N ASP A 17 6.74 11.86 -23.14
CA ASP A 17 5.55 11.11 -22.78
C ASP A 17 5.69 10.54 -21.36
N LEU A 18 5.20 11.32 -20.39
CA LEU A 18 5.26 10.98 -18.96
C LEU A 18 4.60 9.63 -18.67
N LYS A 19 3.52 9.29 -19.39
CA LYS A 19 2.83 8.02 -19.18
C LYS A 19 3.72 6.85 -19.63
N ALA A 20 4.30 6.96 -20.82
CA ALA A 20 5.24 5.94 -21.31
C ALA A 20 6.51 5.84 -20.46
N LEU A 21 6.95 6.93 -19.82
CA LEU A 21 8.05 6.90 -18.86
C LEU A 21 7.65 6.16 -17.57
N LEU A 22 6.50 6.52 -16.99
CA LEU A 22 6.00 5.89 -15.77
C LEU A 22 5.74 4.40 -15.95
N ASP A 23 5.12 3.98 -17.07
CA ASP A 23 4.85 2.58 -17.38
C ASP A 23 6.17 1.76 -17.39
N ARG A 24 7.23 2.30 -18.00
CA ARG A 24 8.55 1.66 -18.05
C ARG A 24 9.25 1.64 -16.70
N MET A 25 9.10 2.70 -15.90
CA MET A 25 9.63 2.73 -14.53
C MET A 25 8.92 1.69 -13.66
N GLU A 26 7.61 1.60 -13.73
CA GLU A 26 6.81 0.65 -12.96
C GLU A 26 7.14 -0.80 -13.36
N GLU A 27 7.27 -1.08 -14.66
CA GLU A 27 7.71 -2.39 -15.15
C GLU A 27 9.09 -2.76 -14.60
N TYR A 28 10.02 -1.79 -14.59
CA TYR A 28 11.35 -1.98 -14.01
C TYR A 28 11.29 -2.30 -12.51
N VAL A 29 10.51 -1.54 -11.75
CA VAL A 29 10.30 -1.80 -10.31
C VAL A 29 9.72 -3.20 -10.13
N ARG A 30 8.61 -3.51 -10.81
CA ARG A 30 7.89 -4.78 -10.73
C ARG A 30 8.80 -5.98 -11.01
N ASN A 31 9.69 -5.87 -11.98
CA ASN A 31 10.64 -6.94 -12.33
C ASN A 31 11.72 -7.17 -11.27
N ARG A 32 11.97 -6.20 -10.38
CA ARG A 32 12.98 -6.31 -9.32
C ARG A 32 12.46 -6.91 -8.01
N PHE A 33 11.14 -7.00 -7.83
CA PHE A 33 10.54 -7.64 -6.67
C PHE A 33 10.32 -9.14 -6.93
N TYR A 34 10.91 -10.00 -6.07
CA TYR A 34 10.82 -11.46 -6.16
C TYR A 34 9.42 -12.01 -6.00
N ASP A 35 8.67 -11.43 -5.06
CA ASP A 35 7.29 -11.79 -4.80
C ASP A 35 6.42 -10.57 -5.07
N LYS A 36 5.33 -10.78 -5.80
CA LYS A 36 4.34 -9.75 -6.10
C LYS A 36 3.42 -9.49 -4.91
N THR A 37 3.50 -10.32 -3.87
CA THR A 37 2.78 -10.13 -2.61
C THR A 37 3.27 -8.90 -1.85
N ASP A 38 2.35 -8.31 -1.09
CA ASP A 38 2.53 -7.00 -0.43
C ASP A 38 3.55 -7.03 0.73
N GLN A 39 3.88 -8.23 1.23
CA GLN A 39 4.78 -8.41 2.37
C GLN A 39 6.19 -7.87 2.10
N ASN A 40 6.68 -7.96 0.86
CA ASN A 40 8.02 -7.50 0.50
C ASN A 40 8.08 -6.01 0.14
N LYS A 41 6.94 -5.31 0.05
CA LYS A 41 6.88 -3.90 -0.32
C LYS A 41 6.71 -2.95 0.87
N ASN A 42 6.62 -3.48 2.10
CA ASN A 42 6.37 -2.70 3.30
C ASN A 42 5.13 -1.77 3.18
N GLY A 43 4.09 -2.23 2.46
CA GLY A 43 2.89 -1.44 2.20
C GLY A 43 3.00 -0.38 1.10
N LEU A 44 4.13 -0.31 0.39
CA LEU A 44 4.30 0.57 -0.77
C LEU A 44 3.81 -0.10 -2.06
N GLN A 45 3.18 0.69 -2.93
CA GLN A 45 2.87 0.30 -4.29
C GLN A 45 4.08 0.52 -5.21
N PHE A 46 4.08 -0.04 -6.43
CA PHE A 46 5.20 0.12 -7.35
C PHE A 46 5.33 1.57 -7.83
N GLU A 47 4.19 2.23 -7.96
CA GLU A 47 4.00 3.62 -8.34
C GLU A 47 4.64 4.56 -7.31
N ASP A 48 4.64 4.19 -6.02
CA ASP A 48 5.24 5.01 -4.95
C ASP A 48 6.75 5.18 -5.16
N PHE A 49 7.44 4.14 -5.62
CA PHE A 49 8.86 4.22 -5.95
C PHE A 49 9.12 5.16 -7.13
N CYS A 50 8.26 5.12 -8.14
CA CYS A 50 8.36 5.99 -9.31
C CYS A 50 8.12 7.45 -8.94
N GLN A 51 7.06 7.72 -8.17
CA GLN A 51 6.71 9.05 -7.71
C GLN A 51 7.79 9.65 -6.81
N GLU A 52 8.38 8.86 -5.93
CA GLU A 52 9.46 9.31 -5.04
C GLU A 52 10.70 9.76 -5.82
N VAL A 53 11.06 9.03 -6.89
CA VAL A 53 12.18 9.39 -7.77
C VAL A 53 11.91 10.69 -8.51
N LEU A 54 10.71 10.84 -9.08
CA LEU A 54 10.33 12.07 -9.78
C LEU A 54 10.25 13.27 -8.83
N ARG A 55 9.70 13.07 -7.63
CA ARG A 55 9.69 14.10 -6.58
C ARG A 55 11.11 14.53 -6.23
N LYS A 56 12.03 13.59 -5.97
CA LYS A 56 13.43 13.90 -5.68
C LYS A 56 14.15 14.61 -6.82
N ALA A 57 13.77 14.35 -8.08
CA ALA A 57 14.28 15.07 -9.23
C ALA A 57 13.75 16.51 -9.25
N CYS A 58 12.44 16.71 -9.03
CA CYS A 58 11.79 18.03 -9.01
C CYS A 58 12.16 18.89 -7.80
N ASP A 59 12.49 18.30 -6.65
CA ASP A 59 12.90 19.05 -5.44
C ASP A 59 14.40 19.38 -5.45
N GLY A 60 15.17 18.87 -6.42
CA GLY A 60 16.62 19.07 -6.51
C GLY A 60 17.44 18.24 -5.51
N THR A 61 16.79 17.38 -4.71
CA THR A 61 17.43 16.38 -3.84
C THR A 61 18.37 15.47 -4.65
N ARG A 62 17.99 15.16 -5.91
CA ARG A 62 18.83 14.44 -6.87
C ARG A 62 19.22 15.39 -8.00
N LYS A 63 20.53 15.63 -8.12
CA LYS A 63 21.08 16.60 -9.08
C LYS A 63 21.36 15.93 -10.42
N TRP A 64 20.51 16.18 -11.39
CA TRP A 64 20.74 15.74 -12.77
C TRP A 64 21.86 16.56 -13.42
N LYS A 65 22.80 15.85 -14.07
CA LYS A 65 23.88 16.44 -14.85
C LYS A 65 23.59 16.18 -16.32
N MET A 66 22.97 17.16 -17.00
CA MET A 66 22.57 17.07 -18.41
C MET A 66 23.72 16.64 -19.34
N ASN A 67 24.94 17.09 -19.05
CA ASN A 67 26.10 16.78 -19.88
C ASN A 67 26.60 15.33 -19.74
N LYS A 68 26.07 14.55 -18.79
CA LYS A 68 26.54 13.17 -18.51
C LYS A 68 25.55 12.09 -18.93
N SER A 69 24.24 12.35 -18.86
CA SER A 69 23.23 11.34 -19.14
C SER A 69 21.92 11.99 -19.58
N SER A 70 21.14 11.27 -20.39
CA SER A 70 19.74 11.63 -20.65
C SER A 70 18.94 11.66 -19.34
N PHE A 71 17.82 12.38 -19.37
CA PHE A 71 16.92 12.46 -18.22
C PHE A 71 16.42 11.08 -17.82
N GLU A 72 16.05 10.25 -18.80
CA GLU A 72 15.62 8.88 -18.59
C GLU A 72 16.69 8.04 -17.86
N ASN A 73 17.94 8.06 -18.32
CA ASN A 73 19.03 7.33 -17.65
C ASN A 73 19.29 7.83 -16.23
N PHE A 74 19.08 9.13 -15.99
CA PHE A 74 19.16 9.72 -14.66
C PHE A 74 18.04 9.21 -13.73
N VAL A 75 16.80 9.18 -14.23
CA VAL A 75 15.64 8.70 -13.49
C VAL A 75 15.79 7.20 -13.16
N PHE A 76 16.15 6.36 -14.13
CA PHE A 76 16.38 4.93 -13.88
C PHE A 76 17.58 4.67 -12.98
N GLY A 77 18.67 5.45 -13.08
CA GLY A 77 19.80 5.34 -12.17
C GLY A 77 19.44 5.69 -10.72
N THR A 78 18.59 6.70 -10.55
CA THR A 78 18.06 7.07 -9.23
C THR A 78 17.13 5.99 -8.68
N LEU A 79 16.22 5.47 -9.51
CA LEU A 79 15.31 4.38 -9.17
C LEU A 79 16.05 3.11 -8.74
N ARG A 80 17.10 2.72 -9.48
CA ARG A 80 17.97 1.58 -9.11
C ARG A 80 18.62 1.77 -7.73
N SER A 81 19.09 2.98 -7.45
CA SER A 81 19.75 3.30 -6.18
C SER A 81 18.77 3.27 -5.01
N ASP A 82 17.57 3.85 -5.19
CA ASP A 82 16.52 3.86 -4.18
C ASP A 82 15.99 2.44 -3.90
N LEU A 83 15.82 1.60 -4.92
CA LEU A 83 15.44 0.19 -4.76
C LEU A 83 16.51 -0.63 -4.04
N SER A 84 17.79 -0.46 -4.41
CA SER A 84 18.90 -1.15 -3.72
C SER A 84 18.93 -0.78 -2.23
N TYR A 85 18.76 0.50 -1.91
CA TYR A 85 18.66 0.96 -0.52
C TYR A 85 17.44 0.38 0.19
N PHE A 86 16.28 0.33 -0.48
CA PHE A 86 15.06 -0.25 0.06
C PHE A 86 15.24 -1.73 0.42
N PHE A 87 15.78 -2.54 -0.50
CA PHE A 87 16.03 -3.96 -0.28
C PHE A 87 17.06 -4.21 0.84
N LYS A 88 18.15 -3.43 0.86
CA LYS A 88 19.16 -3.47 1.93
C LYS A 88 18.55 -3.14 3.30
N LYS A 89 17.67 -2.13 3.37
CA LYS A 89 16.97 -1.73 4.61
C LYS A 89 15.93 -2.77 5.06
N GLY A 90 15.27 -3.43 4.10
CA GLY A 90 14.26 -4.47 4.37
C GLY A 90 14.81 -5.86 4.67
N GLY A 91 16.13 -6.08 4.60
CA GLY A 91 16.74 -7.41 4.77
C GLY A 91 16.45 -8.38 3.61
N VAL A 92 15.85 -7.89 2.52
CA VAL A 92 15.52 -8.65 1.31
C VAL A 92 16.74 -8.57 0.39
N ARG A 93 17.43 -9.68 0.14
CA ARG A 93 18.57 -9.70 -0.80
C ARG A 93 18.05 -9.61 -2.23
N PRO A 94 18.45 -8.64 -3.06
CA PRO A 94 18.20 -8.63 -4.50
C PRO A 94 19.01 -9.73 -5.21
N ASP A 95 18.55 -10.20 -6.38
CA ASP A 95 19.30 -11.20 -7.15
C ASP A 95 20.39 -10.40 -7.85
N ASP A 96 21.60 -10.64 -7.38
CA ASP A 96 22.82 -10.06 -7.90
C ASP A 96 23.10 -10.68 -9.27
N GLU A 97 23.11 -9.84 -10.29
CA GLU A 97 24.20 -9.86 -11.26
C GLU A 97 24.86 -8.47 -11.22
N ASP A 98 26.13 -8.49 -10.81
CA ASP A 98 27.21 -7.53 -11.05
C ASP A 98 27.18 -6.13 -10.38
N GLU A 99 27.93 -5.98 -9.29
CA GLU A 99 29.30 -5.43 -9.27
C GLU A 99 29.74 -5.11 -7.82
N ASP A 100 30.93 -5.61 -7.46
CA ASP A 100 31.62 -5.32 -6.19
C ASP A 100 31.82 -3.81 -5.98
N VAL A 101 31.20 -3.26 -4.94
CA VAL A 101 31.66 -1.99 -4.36
C VAL A 101 31.66 -2.10 -2.84
N ASP A 102 32.85 -2.37 -2.31
CA ASP A 102 33.19 -2.15 -0.90
C ASP A 102 32.87 -0.70 -0.52
N PHE A 103 31.98 -0.52 0.45
CA PHE A 103 31.97 0.69 1.26
C PHE A 103 31.67 0.35 2.71
N GLU A 104 32.74 0.32 3.48
CA GLU A 104 32.70 0.33 4.93
C GLU A 104 32.05 1.62 5.47
N ASP A 105 31.37 1.41 6.59
CA ASP A 105 31.26 2.30 7.74
C ASP A 105 29.94 3.06 7.98
N LYS A 106 29.65 3.07 9.29
CA LYS A 106 28.41 3.23 10.01
C LYS A 106 27.88 4.66 9.96
N ASN A 107 26.56 4.80 9.87
CA ASN A 107 25.87 5.67 10.83
C ASN A 107 24.40 5.29 11.00
N GLN A 108 24.04 4.83 12.19
CA GLN A 108 22.67 4.77 12.65
C GLN A 108 22.23 6.21 12.94
N GLN A 109 21.34 6.77 12.10
CA GLN A 109 20.53 7.92 12.49
C GLN A 109 19.07 7.56 12.20
N GLU A 110 18.35 7.23 13.27
CA GLU A 110 16.89 7.34 13.30
C GLU A 110 16.53 8.80 13.01
N SER A 111 15.97 9.09 11.84
CA SER A 111 15.38 10.40 11.55
C SER A 111 13.89 10.33 11.86
N TYR A 112 13.46 10.96 12.94
CA TYR A 112 12.06 11.34 13.10
C TYR A 112 11.66 12.27 11.95
N ILE A 113 10.45 12.10 11.42
CA ILE A 113 9.87 13.04 10.46
C ILE A 113 9.59 14.34 11.22
N THR A 114 10.50 15.30 11.12
CA THR A 114 10.27 16.68 11.56
C THR A 114 10.76 17.62 10.48
N ASP A 115 10.04 17.67 9.36
CA ASP A 115 10.07 18.79 8.41
C ASP A 115 8.67 18.92 7.79
N ILE A 116 7.70 19.31 8.62
CA ILE A 116 6.45 19.87 8.13
C ILE A 116 6.70 21.38 7.98
N PHE A 117 6.88 21.83 6.74
CA PHE A 117 6.94 23.26 6.42
C PHE A 117 5.57 23.88 6.73
N TYR A 118 5.46 24.65 7.81
CA TYR A 118 4.34 25.56 8.04
C TYR A 118 4.39 26.65 6.96
N ASN A 119 3.50 26.54 5.98
CA ASN A 119 3.21 27.61 5.05
C ASN A 119 1.96 28.34 5.60
N GLU A 120 2.10 29.63 5.95
CA GLU A 120 1.03 30.48 6.51
C GLU A 120 -0.17 30.70 5.57
N ASN A 121 -0.17 30.10 4.37
CA ASN A 121 -1.27 30.15 3.41
C ASN A 121 -1.95 28.79 3.13
N ILE A 122 -1.73 27.75 3.96
CA ILE A 122 -2.52 26.50 3.87
C ILE A 122 -3.73 26.59 4.80
N GLU A 123 -4.64 27.52 4.52
CA GLU A 123 -6.00 27.48 5.06
C GLU A 123 -6.99 27.95 4.00
N LEU A 124 -7.19 27.10 2.99
CA LEU A 124 -8.54 26.65 2.68
C LEU A 124 -8.39 25.15 2.42
N GLY A 125 -8.40 24.39 3.51
CA GLY A 125 -8.67 22.97 3.41
C GLY A 125 -9.92 22.84 2.55
N VAL A 126 -9.80 22.15 1.42
CA VAL A 126 -10.99 21.57 0.82
C VAL A 126 -11.52 20.66 1.91
N ASN A 127 -12.58 21.09 2.59
CA ASN A 127 -13.39 20.20 3.39
C ASN A 127 -13.99 19.22 2.39
N ASP A 128 -13.22 18.21 2.04
CA ASP A 128 -13.77 16.97 1.54
C ASP A 128 -14.54 16.38 2.72
N MET A 129 -15.78 16.84 2.86
CA MET A 129 -16.75 16.31 3.82
C MET A 129 -17.17 14.89 3.43
N ASN A 130 -16.59 14.30 2.38
CA ASN A 130 -16.75 12.89 2.11
C ASN A 130 -15.84 12.07 3.04
N TYR A 131 -16.12 12.15 4.33
CA TYR A 131 -15.80 11.08 5.26
C TYR A 131 -16.73 9.90 5.00
N ASP A 132 -16.64 9.30 3.82
CA ASP A 132 -16.92 7.86 3.66
C ASP A 132 -15.76 7.04 4.27
N ARG A 133 -15.11 7.55 5.31
CA ARG A 133 -14.64 6.71 6.42
C ARG A 133 -15.89 6.20 7.10
N ILE A 134 -16.52 5.23 6.47
CA ILE A 134 -17.56 4.45 7.11
C ILE A 134 -16.85 3.83 8.31
N ASP A 135 -17.17 4.32 9.51
CA ASP A 135 -16.65 3.76 10.75
C ASP A 135 -16.88 2.25 10.68
N ASP A 136 -15.82 1.45 10.78
CA ASP A 136 -15.91 -0.01 10.70
C ASP A 136 -17.01 -0.52 11.65
N SER A 137 -17.19 0.15 12.79
CA SER A 137 -18.27 -0.13 13.74
C SER A 137 -19.66 0.09 13.15
N THR A 138 -19.87 1.15 12.37
CA THR A 138 -21.16 1.43 11.70
C THR A 138 -21.45 0.45 10.58
N ILE A 139 -20.44 0.01 9.81
CA ILE A 139 -20.61 -1.05 8.79
C ILE A 139 -21.00 -2.37 9.47
N ILE A 140 -20.25 -2.76 10.50
CA ILE A 140 -20.47 -4.02 11.22
C ILE A 140 -21.89 -4.03 11.82
N ASN A 141 -22.33 -2.94 12.42
CA ASN A 141 -23.69 -2.81 12.95
C ASN A 141 -24.78 -2.93 11.88
N GLN A 142 -24.57 -2.34 10.69
CA GLN A 142 -25.47 -2.51 9.56
C GLN A 142 -25.52 -3.98 9.09
N TRP A 143 -24.38 -4.67 9.08
CA TRP A 143 -24.31 -6.10 8.72
C TRP A 143 -25.04 -6.97 9.73
N ILE A 144 -24.84 -6.75 11.03
CA ILE A 144 -25.55 -7.45 12.11
C ILE A 144 -27.06 -7.23 11.97
N THR A 145 -27.49 -6.00 11.72
CA THR A 145 -28.92 -5.67 11.52
C THR A 145 -29.50 -6.43 10.33
N SER A 146 -28.78 -6.45 9.20
CA SER A 146 -29.21 -7.20 8.01
C SER A 146 -29.26 -8.72 8.24
N LEU A 147 -28.36 -9.27 9.04
CA LEU A 147 -28.37 -10.69 9.43
C LEU A 147 -29.55 -11.00 10.35
N GLN A 148 -29.86 -10.12 11.31
CA GLN A 148 -31.02 -10.24 12.20
C GLN A 148 -32.35 -10.21 11.42
N GLU A 149 -32.49 -9.33 10.43
CA GLU A 149 -33.67 -9.30 9.52
C GLU A 149 -33.86 -10.62 8.77
N GLN A 150 -32.78 -11.36 8.51
CA GLN A 150 -32.81 -12.69 7.88
C GLN A 150 -32.98 -13.83 8.89
N GLY A 151 -33.32 -13.52 10.14
CA GLY A 151 -33.50 -14.49 11.21
C GLY A 151 -32.17 -15.15 11.61
N ALA A 152 -31.11 -14.38 11.79
CA ALA A 152 -29.88 -14.88 12.39
C ALA A 152 -30.02 -15.16 13.88
N ASP A 153 -29.64 -16.37 14.26
CA ASP A 153 -29.59 -16.78 15.65
C ASP A 153 -28.43 -16.07 16.35
N GLU A 154 -28.51 -15.92 17.67
CA GLU A 154 -27.45 -15.31 18.49
C GLU A 154 -26.08 -15.95 18.23
N ALA A 155 -26.04 -17.28 18.05
CA ALA A 155 -24.81 -18.01 17.72
C ALA A 155 -24.24 -17.68 16.33
N GLU A 156 -25.07 -17.25 15.37
CA GLU A 156 -24.60 -16.82 14.05
C GLU A 156 -24.00 -15.42 14.09
N ILE A 157 -24.56 -14.55 14.93
CA ILE A 157 -24.06 -13.19 15.16
C ILE A 157 -22.71 -13.25 15.88
N GLU A 158 -22.60 -14.06 16.93
CA GLU A 158 -21.36 -14.22 17.70
C GLU A 158 -20.20 -14.72 16.82
N ILE A 159 -20.45 -15.68 15.93
CA ILE A 159 -19.43 -16.13 14.97
C ILE A 159 -19.08 -15.04 13.95
N PHE A 160 -20.07 -14.25 13.52
CA PHE A 160 -19.85 -13.14 12.61
C PHE A 160 -18.96 -12.06 13.27
N GLU A 161 -19.19 -11.76 14.55
CA GLU A 161 -18.34 -10.85 15.33
C GLU A 161 -16.91 -11.37 15.47
N CYS A 162 -16.74 -12.68 15.67
CA CYS A 162 -15.42 -13.31 15.68
C CYS A 162 -14.68 -13.13 14.34
N TRP A 163 -15.40 -13.26 13.21
CA TRP A 163 -14.82 -13.00 11.89
C TRP A 163 -14.40 -11.55 11.71
N THR A 164 -15.23 -10.60 12.12
CA THR A 164 -14.90 -9.17 12.02
C THR A 164 -13.76 -8.78 12.96
N ALA A 165 -13.57 -9.52 14.06
CA ALA A 165 -12.43 -9.38 14.96
C ALA A 165 -11.15 -10.10 14.46
N GLY A 166 -11.19 -10.77 13.29
CA GLY A 166 -10.04 -11.45 12.69
C GLY A 166 -9.83 -12.90 13.14
N ILE A 167 -10.74 -13.48 13.94
CA ILE A 167 -10.70 -14.88 14.35
C ILE A 167 -11.47 -15.72 13.33
N ILE A 168 -10.75 -16.33 12.38
CA ILE A 168 -11.35 -16.92 11.17
C ILE A 168 -11.35 -18.45 11.19
N THR A 169 -10.44 -19.10 11.94
CA THR A 169 -10.36 -20.57 11.88
C THR A 169 -11.48 -21.20 12.71
N PRO A 170 -12.15 -22.27 12.22
CA PRO A 170 -13.24 -22.91 12.96
C PRO A 170 -12.82 -23.45 14.33
N LYS A 171 -11.53 -23.77 14.51
CA LYS A 171 -10.97 -24.21 15.78
C LYS A 171 -10.87 -23.04 16.76
N ASP A 172 -10.29 -21.93 16.33
CA ASP A 172 -10.12 -20.75 17.19
C ASP A 172 -11.48 -20.12 17.55
N VAL A 173 -12.44 -20.13 16.61
CA VAL A 173 -13.81 -19.66 16.89
C VAL A 173 -14.56 -20.63 17.82
N ALA A 174 -14.35 -21.95 17.68
CA ALA A 174 -14.93 -22.93 18.61
C ALA A 174 -14.38 -22.74 20.03
N ASP A 175 -13.07 -22.55 20.16
CA ASP A 175 -12.40 -22.30 21.44
C ASP A 175 -12.86 -20.96 22.06
N TYR A 176 -13.05 -19.91 21.25
CA TYR A 176 -13.52 -18.60 21.70
C TYR A 176 -15.00 -18.61 22.13
N CYS A 177 -15.88 -19.22 21.34
CA CYS A 177 -17.32 -19.30 21.63
C CYS A 177 -17.69 -20.43 22.62
N GLY A 178 -16.72 -21.24 23.08
CA GLY A 178 -16.98 -22.40 23.94
C GLY A 178 -17.86 -23.48 23.29
N LYS A 179 -17.82 -23.60 21.96
CA LYS A 179 -18.64 -24.54 21.16
C LYS A 179 -17.77 -25.66 20.60
N SER A 180 -18.39 -26.74 20.13
CA SER A 180 -17.64 -27.76 19.38
C SER A 180 -17.29 -27.28 17.96
N VAL A 181 -16.18 -27.79 17.42
CA VAL A 181 -15.77 -27.49 16.03
C VAL A 181 -16.83 -27.92 15.01
N GLU A 182 -17.59 -28.98 15.30
CA GLU A 182 -18.69 -29.44 14.44
C GLU A 182 -19.87 -28.46 14.44
N GLU A 183 -20.27 -27.95 15.60
CA GLU A 183 -21.31 -26.93 15.74
C GLU A 183 -20.89 -25.63 15.06
N THR A 184 -19.66 -25.17 15.28
CA THR A 184 -19.09 -23.99 14.62
C THR A 184 -19.16 -24.13 13.09
N ASN A 185 -18.77 -25.28 12.54
CA ASN A 185 -18.87 -25.51 11.09
C ASN A 185 -20.31 -25.52 10.56
N ASN A 186 -21.27 -26.03 11.33
CA ASN A 186 -22.68 -25.99 10.96
C ASN A 186 -23.20 -24.55 10.94
N ILE A 187 -22.83 -23.75 11.94
CA ILE A 187 -23.21 -22.32 12.02
C ILE A 187 -22.56 -21.55 10.87
N TYR A 188 -21.28 -21.78 10.55
CA TYR A 188 -20.59 -21.20 9.38
C TYR A 188 -21.36 -21.45 8.07
N LYS A 189 -21.85 -22.69 7.87
CA LYS A 189 -22.62 -23.04 6.67
C LYS A 189 -23.95 -22.30 6.61
N ARG A 190 -24.63 -22.10 7.74
CA ARG A 190 -25.89 -21.35 7.79
C ARG A 190 -25.65 -19.87 7.53
N LEU A 191 -24.65 -19.28 8.19
CA LEU A 191 -24.24 -17.88 8.01
C LEU A 191 -23.86 -17.58 6.55
N ARG A 192 -23.08 -18.46 5.89
CA ARG A 192 -22.71 -18.33 4.47
C ARG A 192 -23.88 -18.36 3.48
N ARG A 193 -25.01 -18.96 3.86
CA ARG A 193 -26.21 -18.99 3.01
C ARG A 193 -26.97 -17.65 3.04
N LYS A 194 -26.70 -16.80 4.03
CA LYS A 194 -27.30 -15.47 4.17
C LYS A 194 -26.57 -14.46 3.29
N LYS A 195 -27.28 -13.43 2.85
CA LYS A 195 -26.74 -12.38 1.98
C LYS A 195 -26.71 -11.07 2.74
N ILE A 196 -25.60 -10.34 2.73
CA ILE A 196 -25.53 -9.06 3.42
C ILE A 196 -26.03 -7.96 2.47
N LYS A 197 -26.90 -7.08 2.98
CA LYS A 197 -27.38 -5.91 2.25
C LYS A 197 -26.52 -4.69 2.63
N LEU A 198 -25.88 -4.06 1.65
CA LEU A 198 -24.98 -2.91 1.86
C LEU A 198 -25.28 -1.86 0.80
N ASN A 199 -25.62 -0.62 1.21
CA ASN A 199 -25.86 0.54 0.32
C ASN A 199 -26.54 0.18 -1.02
N THR A 200 -27.70 -0.49 -0.94
CA THR A 200 -28.55 -0.89 -2.09
C THR A 200 -28.09 -2.10 -2.92
N GLN A 201 -26.99 -2.77 -2.56
CA GLN A 201 -26.49 -3.98 -3.23
C GLN A 201 -26.45 -5.19 -2.28
N TRP A 202 -26.74 -6.38 -2.82
CA TRP A 202 -26.65 -7.64 -2.09
C TRP A 202 -25.31 -8.30 -2.37
N ILE A 203 -24.50 -8.48 -1.34
CA ILE A 203 -23.19 -9.14 -1.45
C ILE A 203 -23.31 -10.58 -0.92
N SER A 204 -22.77 -11.54 -1.68
CA SER A 204 -22.71 -12.94 -1.26
C SER A 204 -21.49 -13.18 -0.37
N LEU A 205 -21.69 -13.85 0.76
CA LEU A 205 -20.63 -14.28 1.68
C LEU A 205 -19.78 -15.47 1.15
N LYS A 206 -19.79 -15.75 -0.16
CA LYS A 206 -18.94 -16.80 -0.75
C LYS A 206 -17.52 -16.26 -0.93
N LYS A 207 -16.53 -16.95 -0.34
CA LYS A 207 -15.11 -16.76 -0.63
C LYS A 207 -14.88 -16.87 -2.16
N GLN A 208 -14.31 -15.83 -2.78
CA GLN A 208 -13.55 -15.98 -4.02
C GLN A 208 -12.27 -16.77 -3.74
#